data_AF-A0A2R6FFD1-F1
#
_entry.id   AF-A0A2R6FFD1-F1
#
_cell.length_a   1.000
_cell.length_b   1.000
_cell.length_c   1.000
_cell.angle_alpha   90.00
_cell.angle_beta   90.00
_cell.angle_gamma   90.00
#
_symmetry.space_group_name_H-M   'P 1'
#
loop_
_entity.id
_entity.type
_entity.pdbx_description
1 polymer ?
#
loop_
_entity_poly.entity_id
_entity_poly.type
_entity_poly.pdbx_seq_one_letter_code
_entity_poly.pdbx_strand_id
1 'polypeptide(L)'
;MAIRPIHARYPFTAAARSAVDEAGVDLAEVVASDDGVVDRGVERVERALTEGGVGEPHRRTRVELLSYPVARVLVSLVDERVLTRRYARAEAATAHERFIEEFAATAEYRSARTERLTRADLLSEFDLTGDVREGSDGYRVDVGAYLDLAADQWGDEWRLVNRVLVDGEVLVTEEELHELLRQAVRHRVAEGLPLSVPDPVAAELDEAVAQVRETLSELELTREIDTVV
;
A
#
# COMPACT_ATOMS: atom_id res chain seq x y z
N MET A 1 -14.89 8.06 -15.54
CA MET A 1 -13.47 8.08 -15.90
C MET A 1 -13.08 6.65 -16.28
N ALA A 2 -12.29 6.44 -17.33
CA ALA A 2 -11.84 5.10 -17.67
C ALA A 2 -10.80 4.59 -16.66
N ILE A 3 -10.81 3.29 -16.35
CA ILE A 3 -9.75 2.63 -15.57
C ILE A 3 -8.46 2.62 -16.40
N ARG A 4 -7.36 3.08 -15.80
CA ARG A 4 -6.05 3.23 -16.45
C ARG A 4 -4.96 2.47 -15.68
N PRO A 5 -3.83 2.11 -16.33
CA PRO A 5 -2.74 1.38 -15.67
C PRO A 5 -2.23 2.03 -14.38
N ILE A 6 -2.21 3.37 -14.30
CA ILE A 6 -1.76 4.08 -13.10
C ILE A 6 -2.65 3.82 -11.88
N HIS A 7 -3.96 3.61 -12.09
CA HIS A 7 -4.90 3.31 -11.02
C HIS A 7 -4.62 1.95 -10.40
N ALA A 8 -4.35 0.94 -11.23
CA ALA A 8 -3.98 -0.41 -10.77
C ALA A 8 -2.57 -0.45 -10.14
N ARG A 9 -1.66 0.42 -10.59
CA ARG A 9 -0.29 0.52 -10.05
C ARG A 9 -0.27 1.15 -8.66
N TYR A 10 -1.18 2.07 -8.37
CA TYR A 10 -1.33 2.76 -7.08
C TYR A 10 -2.79 2.78 -6.61
N PRO A 11 -3.35 1.61 -6.21
CA PRO A 11 -4.78 1.45 -5.96
C PRO A 11 -5.27 2.14 -4.67
N PHE A 12 -4.36 2.57 -3.80
CA PHE A 12 -4.64 3.32 -2.57
C PHE A 12 -4.92 4.81 -2.80
N THR A 13 -4.70 5.32 -4.01
CA THR A 13 -4.87 6.75 -4.33
C THR A 13 -6.34 7.14 -4.48
N ALA A 14 -6.67 8.39 -4.18
CA ALA A 14 -8.01 8.94 -4.39
C ALA A 14 -8.44 8.85 -5.86
N ALA A 15 -7.49 9.01 -6.78
CA ALA A 15 -7.73 8.87 -8.23
C ALA A 15 -8.11 7.43 -8.62
N ALA A 16 -7.48 6.41 -8.03
CA ALA A 16 -7.82 5.01 -8.26
C ALA A 16 -9.20 4.68 -7.69
N ARG A 17 -9.51 5.15 -6.49
CA ARG A 17 -10.84 5.00 -5.87
C ARG A 17 -11.93 5.63 -6.75
N SER A 18 -11.73 6.87 -7.18
CA SER A 18 -12.68 7.58 -8.07
C SER A 18 -12.87 6.84 -9.40
N ALA A 19 -11.82 6.19 -9.92
CA ALA A 19 -11.93 5.38 -11.14
C ALA A 19 -12.85 4.17 -10.98
N VAL A 20 -12.82 3.51 -9.81
CA VAL A 20 -13.69 2.38 -9.48
C VAL A 20 -15.14 2.85 -9.30
N ASP A 21 -15.33 3.92 -8.52
CA ASP A 21 -16.65 4.49 -8.23
C ASP A 21 -17.35 4.94 -9.53
N GLU A 22 -16.65 5.68 -10.39
CA GLU A 22 -17.21 6.15 -11.67
C GLU A 22 -17.41 5.03 -12.70
N ALA A 23 -16.74 3.88 -12.54
CA ALA A 23 -16.98 2.70 -13.34
C ALA A 23 -18.22 1.91 -12.89
N GLY A 24 -18.90 2.36 -11.82
CA GLY A 24 -20.14 1.76 -11.33
C GLY A 24 -19.96 0.33 -10.84
N VAL A 25 -18.80 0.03 -10.25
CA VAL A 25 -18.46 -1.34 -9.83
C VAL A 25 -19.16 -1.66 -8.51
N ASP A 26 -20.04 -2.66 -8.51
CA ASP A 26 -20.57 -3.26 -7.30
C ASP A 26 -19.63 -4.40 -6.85
N LEU A 27 -19.12 -4.29 -5.63
CA LEU A 27 -18.22 -5.30 -5.06
C LEU A 27 -18.92 -6.66 -4.91
N ALA A 28 -20.21 -6.68 -4.55
CA ALA A 28 -20.96 -7.93 -4.40
C ALA A 28 -21.10 -8.66 -5.74
N GLU A 29 -21.37 -7.92 -6.82
CA GLU A 29 -21.40 -8.49 -8.17
C GLU A 29 -20.03 -9.02 -8.60
N VAL A 30 -18.97 -8.26 -8.30
CA VAL A 30 -17.59 -8.65 -8.65
C VAL A 30 -17.18 -9.95 -7.99
N VAL A 31 -17.38 -10.09 -6.67
CA VAL A 31 -16.96 -11.31 -5.96
C VAL A 31 -17.78 -12.53 -6.38
N ALA A 32 -19.04 -12.34 -6.80
CA ALA A 32 -19.90 -13.42 -7.25
C ALA A 32 -19.67 -13.85 -8.71
N SER A 33 -19.06 -12.98 -9.55
CA SER A 33 -19.06 -13.17 -11.01
C SER A 33 -17.69 -13.11 -11.70
N ASP A 34 -16.64 -12.67 -10.99
CA ASP A 34 -15.30 -12.50 -11.56
C ASP A 34 -14.24 -13.19 -10.67
N ASP A 35 -14.15 -14.52 -10.81
CA ASP A 35 -13.14 -15.34 -10.12
C ASP A 35 -11.73 -14.80 -10.30
N GLY A 36 -11.42 -14.22 -11.47
CA GLY A 36 -10.09 -13.65 -11.73
C GLY A 36 -9.74 -12.47 -10.82
N VAL A 37 -10.74 -11.70 -10.36
CA VAL A 37 -10.53 -10.63 -9.37
C VAL A 37 -10.32 -11.22 -7.98
N VAL A 38 -11.10 -12.25 -7.61
CA VAL A 38 -11.02 -12.92 -6.33
C VAL A 38 -9.67 -13.63 -6.18
N ASP A 39 -9.30 -14.48 -7.15
CA ASP A 39 -8.03 -15.19 -7.22
C ASP A 39 -6.84 -14.24 -7.09
N ARG A 40 -6.88 -13.13 -7.83
CA ARG A 40 -5.81 -12.12 -7.75
C ARG A 40 -5.78 -11.42 -6.39
N GLY A 41 -6.94 -11.22 -5.75
CA GLY A 41 -7.05 -10.69 -4.39
C GLY A 41 -6.45 -11.63 -3.35
N VAL A 42 -6.74 -12.93 -3.46
CA VAL A 42 -6.14 -13.99 -2.62
C VAL A 42 -4.64 -14.03 -2.80
N GLU A 43 -4.15 -14.10 -4.04
CA GLU A 43 -2.71 -14.10 -4.34
C GLU A 43 -2.02 -12.90 -3.71
N ARG A 44 -2.66 -11.72 -3.77
CA ARG A 44 -2.13 -10.49 -3.17
C ARG A 44 -1.88 -10.64 -1.68
N VAL A 45 -2.83 -11.24 -0.98
CA VAL A 45 -2.80 -11.44 0.46
C VAL A 45 -1.79 -12.53 0.83
N GLU A 46 -1.75 -13.64 0.10
CA GLU A 46 -0.81 -14.73 0.31
C GLU A 46 0.64 -14.29 0.08
N ARG A 47 0.93 -13.54 -0.99
CA ARG A 47 2.25 -12.96 -1.25
C ARG A 47 2.64 -11.97 -0.16
N ALA A 48 1.69 -11.17 0.33
CA ALA A 48 1.96 -10.26 1.44
C ALA A 48 2.34 -11.00 2.72
N LEU A 49 1.72 -12.17 2.97
CA LEU A 49 2.04 -13.02 4.10
C LEU A 49 3.40 -13.72 3.96
N THR A 50 3.74 -14.20 2.76
CA THR A 50 4.88 -15.09 2.52
C THR A 50 6.15 -14.37 2.03
N GLU A 51 6.01 -13.35 1.19
CA GLU A 51 7.11 -12.69 0.48
C GLU A 51 7.29 -11.22 0.87
N GLY A 52 6.29 -10.60 1.51
CA GLY A 52 6.36 -9.19 1.91
C GLY A 52 6.15 -8.19 0.77
N GLY A 53 5.60 -8.65 -0.36
CA GLY A 53 5.15 -7.84 -1.49
C GLY A 53 3.82 -8.38 -2.04
N VAL A 54 3.27 -7.76 -3.09
CA VAL A 54 1.95 -8.13 -3.64
C VAL A 54 1.99 -8.90 -4.96
N GLY A 55 3.17 -9.39 -5.33
CA GLY A 55 3.42 -10.15 -6.56
C GLY A 55 3.43 -9.31 -7.84
N GLU A 56 3.58 -10.01 -8.96
CA GLU A 56 3.54 -9.44 -10.31
C GLU A 56 2.13 -8.86 -10.62
N PRO A 57 2.03 -7.72 -11.30
CA PRO A 57 0.74 -7.16 -11.69
C PRO A 57 -0.01 -8.08 -12.65
N HIS A 58 -1.31 -8.26 -12.44
CA HIS A 58 -2.15 -8.99 -13.38
C HIS A 58 -2.25 -8.24 -14.73
N ARG A 59 -2.16 -8.98 -15.83
CA ARG A 59 -2.15 -8.44 -17.21
C ARG A 59 -3.36 -7.56 -17.57
N ARG A 60 -4.51 -7.78 -16.93
CA ARG A 60 -5.73 -6.99 -17.11
C ARG A 60 -5.80 -5.94 -16.02
N THR A 61 -5.71 -4.67 -16.39
CA THR A 61 -5.74 -3.52 -15.46
C THR A 61 -6.97 -3.51 -14.55
N ARG A 62 -8.15 -3.84 -15.08
CA ARG A 62 -9.38 -3.89 -14.28
C ARG A 62 -9.27 -4.94 -13.16
N VAL A 63 -8.75 -6.13 -13.48
CA VAL A 63 -8.57 -7.20 -12.50
C VAL A 63 -7.55 -6.79 -11.43
N GLU A 64 -6.41 -6.22 -11.84
CA GLU A 64 -5.37 -5.76 -10.90
C GLU A 64 -5.85 -4.63 -9.97
N LEU A 65 -6.70 -3.73 -10.48
CA LEU A 65 -7.29 -2.66 -9.68
C LEU A 65 -8.34 -3.20 -8.71
N LEU A 66 -9.27 -4.03 -9.19
CA LEU A 66 -10.39 -4.54 -8.37
C LEU A 66 -9.94 -5.61 -7.36
N SER A 67 -8.81 -6.25 -7.57
CA SER A 67 -8.25 -7.17 -6.57
C SER A 67 -7.80 -6.45 -5.30
N TYR A 68 -7.63 -5.12 -5.32
CA TYR A 68 -7.23 -4.34 -4.13
C TYR A 68 -8.37 -4.24 -3.11
N PRO A 69 -9.59 -3.77 -3.47
CA PRO A 69 -10.71 -3.81 -2.55
C PRO A 69 -11.08 -5.23 -2.13
N VAL A 70 -10.96 -6.24 -3.00
CA VAL A 70 -11.19 -7.64 -2.59
C VAL A 70 -10.16 -8.11 -1.55
N ALA A 71 -8.86 -7.85 -1.76
CA ALA A 71 -7.82 -8.17 -0.78
C ALA A 71 -8.08 -7.49 0.58
N ARG A 72 -8.51 -6.22 0.58
CA ARG A 72 -8.89 -5.51 1.82
C ARG A 72 -10.09 -6.14 2.52
N VAL A 73 -11.08 -6.63 1.77
CA VAL A 73 -12.22 -7.36 2.33
C VAL A 73 -11.76 -8.70 2.93
N LEU A 74 -10.93 -9.47 2.22
CA LEU A 74 -10.37 -10.72 2.74
C LEU A 74 -9.62 -10.49 4.06
N VAL A 75 -8.73 -9.49 4.10
CA VAL A 75 -8.01 -9.10 5.33
C VAL A 75 -8.96 -8.75 6.47
N SER A 76 -10.07 -8.07 6.17
CA SER A 76 -11.09 -7.67 7.15
C SER A 76 -11.94 -8.84 7.64
N LEU A 77 -12.25 -9.80 6.77
CA LEU A 77 -13.04 -11.00 7.12
C LEU A 77 -12.22 -11.99 7.96
N VAL A 78 -10.91 -12.08 7.71
CA VAL A 78 -10.00 -12.87 8.55
C VAL A 78 -9.81 -12.21 9.91
N ASP A 79 -9.75 -10.87 9.96
CA ASP A 79 -9.66 -10.04 11.17
C ASP A 79 -8.47 -10.36 12.09
N GLU A 80 -7.33 -10.73 11.49
CA GLU A 80 -6.09 -10.98 12.24
C GLU A 80 -5.16 -9.77 12.18
N ARG A 81 -4.72 -9.29 13.35
CA ARG A 81 -3.86 -8.10 13.46
C ARG A 81 -2.55 -8.25 12.70
N VAL A 82 -1.97 -9.46 12.73
CA VAL A 82 -0.69 -9.74 12.06
C VAL A 82 -0.86 -9.70 10.54
N LEU A 83 -1.99 -10.20 10.03
CA LEU A 83 -2.33 -10.16 8.61
C LEU A 83 -2.52 -8.72 8.13
N THR A 84 -3.32 -7.93 8.84
CA THR A 84 -3.52 -6.50 8.52
C THR A 84 -2.18 -5.76 8.43
N ARG A 85 -1.29 -6.00 9.40
CA ARG A 85 0.04 -5.37 9.44
C ARG A 85 0.93 -5.84 8.29
N ARG A 86 0.94 -7.13 7.94
CA ARG A 86 1.73 -7.68 6.83
C ARG A 86 1.22 -7.18 5.48
N TYR A 87 -0.10 -7.21 5.27
CA TYR A 87 -0.73 -6.72 4.05
C TYR A 87 -0.43 -5.25 3.78
N ALA A 88 -0.65 -4.37 4.76
CA ALA A 88 -0.37 -2.94 4.58
C ALA A 88 1.11 -2.64 4.29
N ARG A 89 2.03 -3.42 4.88
CA ARG A 89 3.46 -3.29 4.61
C ARG A 89 3.85 -3.77 3.23
N ALA A 90 3.27 -4.87 2.76
CA ALA A 90 3.54 -5.42 1.45
C ALA A 90 3.07 -4.46 0.35
N GLU A 91 1.85 -3.92 0.47
CA GLU A 91 1.34 -2.89 -0.44
C GLU A 91 2.25 -1.65 -0.46
N ALA A 92 2.67 -1.18 0.71
CA ALA A 92 3.57 -0.05 0.82
C ALA A 92 4.97 -0.33 0.24
N ALA A 93 5.53 -1.52 0.45
CA ALA A 93 6.82 -1.93 -0.12
C ALA A 93 6.75 -1.97 -1.65
N THR A 94 5.73 -2.60 -2.21
CA THR A 94 5.56 -2.65 -3.67
C THR A 94 5.31 -1.25 -4.27
N ALA A 95 4.54 -0.39 -3.59
CA ALA A 95 4.37 1.00 -4.02
C ALA A 95 5.69 1.77 -4.01
N HIS A 96 6.50 1.61 -2.97
CA HIS A 96 7.80 2.26 -2.79
C HIS A 96 8.78 1.90 -3.90
N GLU A 97 8.93 0.61 -4.21
CA GLU A 97 9.75 0.14 -5.34
C GLU A 97 9.30 0.82 -6.64
N ARG A 98 8.00 0.84 -6.91
CA ARG A 98 7.43 1.41 -8.14
C ARG A 98 7.67 2.90 -8.29
N PHE A 99 7.51 3.69 -7.23
CA PHE A 99 7.67 5.14 -7.33
C PHE A 99 9.14 5.57 -7.30
N ILE A 100 10.03 4.85 -6.62
CA ILE A 100 11.48 5.12 -6.68
C ILE A 100 11.99 4.91 -8.11
N GLU A 101 11.61 3.80 -8.74
CA GLU A 101 11.93 3.55 -10.15
C GLU A 101 11.43 4.67 -11.07
N GLU A 102 10.23 5.21 -10.80
CA GLU A 102 9.66 6.31 -11.58
C GLU A 102 10.38 7.63 -11.35
N PHE A 103 10.81 7.92 -10.12
CA PHE A 103 11.58 9.13 -9.79
C PHE A 103 12.98 9.08 -10.40
N ALA A 104 13.61 7.91 -10.41
CA ALA A 104 14.94 7.70 -11.00
C ALA A 104 14.93 7.69 -12.53
N ALA A 105 13.78 7.54 -13.19
CA ALA A 105 13.69 7.44 -14.63
C ALA A 105 14.03 8.77 -15.34
N THR A 106 15.24 8.85 -15.89
CA THR A 106 15.73 10.02 -16.66
C THR A 106 14.97 10.25 -17.96
N ALA A 107 15.10 11.49 -18.43
CA ALA A 107 14.66 12.05 -19.70
C ALA A 107 14.44 11.15 -20.90
N GLU A 108 15.42 10.33 -21.20
CA GLU A 108 15.46 9.54 -22.43
C GLU A 108 14.46 8.38 -22.40
N TYR A 109 14.02 7.96 -21.21
CA TYR A 109 12.95 6.98 -21.02
C TYR A 109 11.56 7.63 -20.83
N ARG A 110 11.45 8.97 -20.93
CA ARG A 110 10.18 9.70 -20.68
C ARG A 110 9.09 9.41 -21.71
N SER A 111 9.44 9.02 -22.93
CA SER A 111 8.54 9.05 -24.10
C SER A 111 7.52 7.91 -24.23
N ALA A 112 7.50 6.91 -23.33
CA ALA A 112 6.64 5.72 -23.49
C ALA A 112 5.57 5.50 -22.40
N ARG A 113 5.56 6.25 -21.30
CA ARG A 113 4.58 6.09 -20.20
C ARG A 113 3.87 7.43 -19.95
N THR A 114 2.66 7.57 -20.49
CA THR A 114 1.86 8.80 -20.44
C THR A 114 1.34 9.14 -19.04
N GLU A 115 1.38 8.20 -18.08
CA GLU A 115 0.88 8.41 -16.72
C GLU A 115 1.89 7.83 -15.73
N ARG A 116 2.64 8.71 -15.07
CA ARG A 116 3.55 8.39 -13.96
C ARG A 116 3.09 9.14 -12.72
N LEU A 117 3.40 8.57 -11.57
CA LEU A 117 3.24 9.23 -10.30
C LEU A 117 4.51 10.05 -10.03
N THR A 118 4.35 11.35 -9.81
CA THR A 118 5.47 12.21 -9.39
C THR A 118 5.51 12.31 -7.87
N ARG A 119 6.65 12.78 -7.32
CA ARG A 119 6.75 13.08 -5.89
C ARG A 119 5.72 14.12 -5.46
N ALA A 120 5.48 15.13 -6.29
CA ALA A 120 4.47 16.15 -6.02
C ALA A 120 3.06 15.54 -5.94
N ASP A 121 2.75 14.56 -6.80
CA ASP A 121 1.46 13.85 -6.73
C ASP A 121 1.32 13.08 -5.41
N LEU A 122 2.37 12.38 -4.95
CA LEU A 122 2.34 11.69 -3.65
C LEU A 122 2.24 12.65 -2.47
N LEU A 123 2.98 13.76 -2.49
CA LEU A 123 2.89 14.78 -1.45
C LEU A 123 1.49 15.39 -1.40
N SER A 124 0.84 15.59 -2.56
CA SER A 124 -0.54 16.05 -2.60
C SER A 124 -1.52 14.99 -2.13
N GLU A 125 -1.33 13.72 -2.49
CA GLU A 125 -2.21 12.60 -2.12
C GLU A 125 -2.24 12.36 -0.59
N PHE A 126 -1.17 12.71 0.10
CA PHE A 126 -1.04 12.58 1.56
C PHE A 126 -1.12 13.93 2.31
N ASP A 127 -1.55 15.00 1.63
CA ASP A 127 -1.67 16.35 2.20
C ASP A 127 -0.35 16.96 2.74
N LEU A 128 0.80 16.44 2.32
CA LEU A 128 2.15 16.83 2.74
C LEU A 128 2.76 17.98 1.91
N THR A 129 2.01 18.56 0.96
CA THR A 129 2.54 19.61 0.07
C THR A 129 2.98 20.86 0.83
N GLY A 130 2.31 21.18 1.95
CA GLY A 130 2.70 22.28 2.85
C GLY A 130 3.82 21.92 3.83
N ASP A 131 3.98 20.64 4.10
CA ASP A 131 4.85 20.11 5.15
C ASP A 131 6.24 19.76 4.64
N VAL A 132 6.41 19.55 3.33
CA VAL A 132 7.69 19.15 2.73
C VAL A 132 8.21 20.24 1.79
N ARG A 133 9.43 20.72 2.04
CA ARG A 133 10.12 21.70 1.20
C ARG A 133 11.48 21.19 0.76
N GLU A 134 11.74 21.23 -0.55
CA GLU A 134 13.05 20.92 -1.11
C GLU A 134 14.04 22.06 -0.84
N GLY A 135 15.28 21.70 -0.49
CA GLY A 135 16.38 22.63 -0.23
C GLY A 135 17.69 22.14 -0.85
N SER A 136 18.77 22.91 -0.65
CA SER A 136 20.09 22.60 -1.21
C SER A 136 20.71 21.31 -0.67
N ASP A 137 20.36 20.93 0.57
CA ASP A 137 21.00 19.85 1.32
C ASP A 137 20.03 18.67 1.59
N GLY A 138 18.90 18.61 0.88
CA GLY A 138 17.84 17.61 1.05
C GLY A 138 16.45 18.22 1.17
N TYR A 139 15.61 17.64 2.02
CA TYR A 139 14.24 18.08 2.27
C TYR A 139 14.06 18.53 3.71
N ARG A 140 13.22 19.53 3.90
CA ARG A 140 12.73 19.96 5.21
C ARG A 140 11.30 19.47 5.37
N VAL A 141 11.03 18.74 6.45
CA VAL A 141 9.72 18.18 6.76
C VAL A 141 9.22 18.81 8.05
N ASP A 142 7.98 19.30 8.09
CA ASP A 142 7.35 19.76 9.33
C ASP A 142 7.46 18.70 10.42
N VAL A 143 7.80 19.11 11.64
CA VAL A 143 8.07 18.18 12.76
C VAL A 143 6.85 17.32 13.11
N GLY A 144 5.62 17.84 12.95
CA GLY A 144 4.40 17.07 13.16
C GLY A 144 4.28 15.95 12.15
N ALA A 145 4.35 16.30 10.86
CA ALA A 145 4.33 15.31 9.77
C ALA A 145 5.48 14.29 9.89
N TYR A 146 6.68 14.73 10.26
CA TYR A 146 7.82 13.85 10.50
C TYR A 146 7.54 12.85 11.63
N LEU A 147 7.07 13.31 12.78
CA LEU A 147 6.80 12.45 13.94
C LEU A 147 5.72 11.42 13.63
N ASP A 148 4.66 11.83 12.93
CA ASP A 148 3.57 10.94 12.53
C ASP A 148 4.06 9.84 11.59
N LEU A 149 4.87 10.18 10.59
CA LEU A 149 5.39 9.23 9.60
C LEU A 149 6.55 8.38 10.15
N ALA A 150 7.36 8.90 11.07
CA ALA A 150 8.52 8.21 11.64
C ALA A 150 8.18 7.33 12.86
N ALA A 151 6.99 7.46 13.45
CA ALA A 151 6.61 6.78 14.70
C ALA A 151 6.85 5.26 14.69
N ASP A 152 6.66 4.63 13.53
CA ASP A 152 6.72 3.19 13.33
C ASP A 152 8.02 2.73 12.63
N GLN A 153 8.95 3.64 12.38
CA GLN A 153 10.24 3.35 11.79
C GLN A 153 11.20 2.70 12.80
N TRP A 154 12.05 1.81 12.29
CA TRP A 154 13.05 1.11 13.09
C TRP A 154 14.38 1.84 13.02
N GLY A 155 15.08 1.93 14.16
CA GLY A 155 16.42 2.51 14.24
C GLY A 155 16.44 3.86 14.94
N ASP A 156 17.55 4.13 15.63
CA ASP A 156 17.72 5.37 16.38
C ASP A 156 17.79 6.61 15.47
N GLU A 157 18.15 6.44 14.20
CA GLU A 157 18.24 7.52 13.21
C GLU A 157 16.91 8.25 12.92
N TRP A 158 15.78 7.59 13.20
CA TRP A 158 14.42 8.15 13.05
C TRP A 158 13.92 8.88 14.30
N ARG A 159 14.64 8.75 15.43
CA ARG A 159 14.25 9.44 16.66
C ARG A 159 14.55 10.92 16.52
N LEU A 160 13.56 11.78 16.79
CA LEU A 160 13.70 13.24 16.69
C LEU A 160 14.93 13.78 17.44
N VAL A 161 15.30 13.18 18.57
CA VAL A 161 16.50 13.56 19.35
C VAL A 161 17.82 13.43 18.58
N ASN A 162 17.84 12.63 17.50
CA ASN A 162 18.99 12.40 16.63
C ASN A 162 18.87 13.16 15.30
N ARG A 163 17.91 14.10 15.17
CA ARG A 163 17.67 14.86 13.94
C ARG A 163 18.10 16.32 14.06
N VAL A 164 18.42 16.92 12.92
CA VAL A 164 18.58 18.37 12.80
C VAL A 164 17.19 19.00 12.67
N LEU A 165 16.75 19.69 13.72
CA LEU A 165 15.48 20.41 13.80
C LEU A 165 15.75 21.93 13.82
N VAL A 166 15.23 22.65 12.84
CA VAL A 166 15.35 24.12 12.74
C VAL A 166 13.99 24.69 12.34
N ASP A 167 13.52 25.70 13.07
CA ASP A 167 12.25 26.40 12.80
C ASP A 167 11.03 25.46 12.67
N GLY A 168 11.01 24.37 13.45
CA GLY A 168 9.93 23.39 13.41
C GLY A 168 10.05 22.36 12.29
N GLU A 169 11.17 22.34 11.57
CA GLU A 169 11.38 21.43 10.44
C GLU A 169 12.59 20.52 10.62
N VAL A 170 12.40 19.25 10.28
CA VAL A 170 13.42 18.21 10.30
C VAL A 170 14.08 18.12 8.94
N LEU A 171 15.41 18.21 8.88
CA LEU A 171 16.17 17.92 7.67
C LEU A 171 16.19 16.40 7.42
N VAL A 172 15.84 15.98 6.21
CA VAL A 172 15.87 14.59 5.75
C VAL A 172 16.53 14.48 4.38
N THR A 173 17.18 13.36 4.10
CA THR A 173 17.71 13.04 2.77
C THR A 173 16.58 12.66 1.81
N GLU A 174 16.90 12.53 0.52
CA GLU A 174 15.94 12.04 -0.46
C GLU A 174 15.46 10.60 -0.17
N GLU A 175 16.39 9.72 0.21
CA GLU A 175 16.08 8.33 0.57
C GLU A 175 15.20 8.25 1.82
N GLU A 176 15.49 9.08 2.84
CA GLU A 176 14.66 9.17 4.03
C GLU A 176 13.26 9.68 3.71
N LEU A 177 13.12 10.65 2.79
CA LEU A 177 11.81 11.10 2.34
C LEU A 177 11.04 9.97 1.62
N HIS A 178 11.71 9.14 0.80
CA HIS A 178 11.06 8.00 0.16
C HIS A 178 10.52 6.99 1.19
N GLU A 179 11.29 6.73 2.25
CA GLU A 179 10.84 5.87 3.36
C GLU A 179 9.68 6.50 4.16
N LEU A 180 9.66 7.81 4.38
CA LEU A 180 8.51 8.51 4.98
C LEU A 180 7.25 8.40 4.09
N LEU A 181 7.40 8.55 2.77
CA LEU A 181 6.29 8.35 1.82
C LEU A 181 5.81 6.90 1.81
N ARG A 182 6.71 5.92 1.95
CA ARG A 182 6.33 4.51 2.14
C ARG A 182 5.49 4.32 3.41
N GLN A 183 5.82 4.97 4.51
CA GLN A 183 5.00 4.93 5.72
C GLN A 183 3.64 5.60 5.51
N ALA A 184 3.57 6.71 4.77
CA ALA A 184 2.29 7.33 4.40
C ALA A 184 1.38 6.37 3.60
N VAL A 185 1.94 5.63 2.63
CA VAL A 185 1.21 4.58 1.91
C VAL A 185 0.73 3.49 2.87
N ARG A 186 1.60 3.01 3.77
CA ARG A 186 1.23 1.98 4.75
C ARG A 186 0.08 2.43 5.65
N HIS A 187 0.12 3.67 6.14
CA HIS A 187 -0.97 4.24 6.94
C HIS A 187 -2.26 4.27 6.15
N ARG A 188 -2.23 4.76 4.89
CA ARG A 188 -3.40 4.81 4.01
C ARG A 188 -4.01 3.42 3.73
N VAL A 189 -3.18 2.39 3.54
CA VAL A 189 -3.67 1.03 3.28
C VAL A 189 -4.29 0.42 4.54
N ALA A 190 -3.69 0.67 5.71
CA ALA A 190 -4.20 0.19 7.00
C ALA A 190 -5.44 0.96 7.47
N GLU A 191 -5.60 2.21 7.04
CA GLU A 191 -6.69 3.08 7.42
C GLU A 191 -8.06 2.46 7.10
N GLY A 192 -8.91 2.36 8.12
CA GLY A 192 -10.26 1.80 8.00
C GLY A 192 -10.32 0.28 7.98
N LEU A 193 -9.20 -0.45 8.18
CA LEU A 193 -9.23 -1.89 8.44
C LEU A 193 -9.38 -2.18 9.95
N PRO A 194 -10.17 -3.21 10.34
CA PRO A 194 -11.01 -4.04 9.48
C PRO A 194 -12.27 -3.28 8.99
N LEU A 195 -12.71 -3.60 7.77
CA LEU A 195 -13.95 -3.10 7.18
C LEU A 195 -15.17 -3.81 7.77
N SER A 196 -16.29 -3.11 7.84
CA SER A 196 -17.60 -3.74 8.05
C SER A 196 -18.07 -4.34 6.72
N VAL A 197 -17.97 -5.67 6.57
CA VAL A 197 -18.32 -6.39 5.33
C VAL A 197 -19.77 -6.90 5.40
N PRO A 198 -20.62 -6.62 4.40
CA PRO A 198 -21.97 -7.17 4.34
C PRO A 198 -21.99 -8.70 4.17
N ASP A 199 -22.94 -9.37 4.82
CA ASP A 199 -23.08 -10.85 4.78
C ASP A 199 -23.09 -11.45 3.36
N PRO A 200 -23.75 -10.87 2.34
CA PRO A 200 -23.71 -11.42 0.99
C PRO A 200 -22.29 -11.44 0.40
N VAL A 201 -21.47 -10.42 0.67
CA VAL A 201 -20.09 -10.35 0.20
C VAL A 201 -19.22 -11.35 0.97
N ALA A 202 -19.46 -11.48 2.29
CA ALA A 202 -18.73 -12.43 3.11
C ALA A 202 -18.96 -13.88 2.64
N ALA A 203 -20.20 -14.25 2.36
CA ALA A 203 -20.58 -15.59 1.92
C ALA A 203 -19.90 -16.00 0.59
N GLU A 204 -19.83 -15.08 -0.39
CA GLU A 204 -19.14 -15.34 -1.66
C GLU A 204 -17.62 -15.55 -1.50
N LEU A 205 -17.04 -15.09 -0.38
CA LEU A 205 -15.60 -15.14 -0.13
C LEU A 205 -15.19 -16.20 0.91
N ASP A 206 -16.11 -17.05 1.37
CA ASP A 206 -15.83 -18.03 2.44
C ASP A 206 -14.64 -18.96 2.12
N GLU A 207 -14.55 -19.44 0.88
CA GLU A 207 -13.44 -20.30 0.43
C GLU A 207 -12.10 -19.54 0.41
N ALA A 208 -12.11 -18.33 -0.14
CA ALA A 208 -10.94 -17.45 -0.17
C ALA A 208 -10.45 -17.09 1.24
N VAL A 209 -11.38 -16.83 2.17
CA VAL A 209 -11.06 -16.56 3.59
C VAL A 209 -10.45 -17.81 4.25
N ALA A 210 -10.98 -18.99 3.99
CA ALA A 210 -10.44 -20.24 4.52
C ALA A 210 -9.00 -20.48 4.03
N GLN A 211 -8.73 -20.24 2.75
CA GLN A 211 -7.38 -20.35 2.17
C GLN A 211 -6.38 -19.38 2.80
N VAL A 212 -6.77 -18.11 3.01
CA VAL A 212 -5.90 -17.13 3.67
C VAL A 212 -5.63 -17.53 5.13
N ARG A 213 -6.63 -18.07 5.85
CA ARG A 213 -6.46 -18.56 7.23
C ARG A 213 -5.52 -19.76 7.30
N GLU A 214 -5.61 -20.69 6.35
CA GLU A 214 -4.69 -21.82 6.24
C GLU A 214 -3.25 -21.33 6.06
N THR A 215 -3.00 -20.45 5.07
CA THR A 215 -1.69 -19.84 4.82
C THR A 215 -1.13 -19.14 6.06
N LEU A 216 -1.98 -18.39 6.78
CA LEU A 216 -1.57 -17.72 8.01
C LEU A 216 -1.17 -18.73 9.09
N SER A 217 -1.97 -19.79 9.28
CA SER A 217 -1.71 -20.82 10.28
C SER A 217 -0.39 -21.57 10.02
N GLU A 218 -0.09 -21.90 8.76
CA GLU A 218 1.17 -22.54 8.37
C GLU A 218 2.41 -21.68 8.72
N LEU A 219 2.30 -20.37 8.54
CA LEU A 219 3.36 -19.42 8.88
C LEU A 219 3.56 -19.27 10.40
N GLU A 220 2.48 -19.33 11.17
CA GLU A 220 2.56 -19.30 12.64
C GLU A 220 3.21 -20.57 13.18
N LEU A 221 2.82 -21.74 12.67
CA LEU A 221 3.42 -23.02 13.03
C LEU A 221 4.93 -23.06 12.73
N THR A 222 5.33 -22.56 11.57
CA THR A 222 6.75 -22.52 11.18
C THR A 222 7.57 -21.65 12.15
N ARG A 223 6.99 -20.52 12.58
CA ARG A 223 7.66 -19.59 13.50
C ARG A 223 7.79 -20.14 14.92
N GLU A 224 6.79 -20.89 15.40
CA GLU A 224 6.88 -21.57 16.70
C GLU A 224 8.03 -22.57 16.72
N ILE A 225 8.21 -23.35 15.65
CA ILE A 225 9.29 -24.35 15.55
C ILE A 225 10.68 -23.69 15.58
N ASP A 226 10.89 -22.58 14.88
CA ASP A 226 12.19 -21.87 14.84
C ASP A 226 12.56 -21.18 16.17
N THR A 227 11.59 -20.89 17.04
CA THR A 227 11.85 -20.25 18.35
C THR A 227 12.17 -21.24 19.48
N VAL A 228 12.07 -22.55 19.24
CA VAL A 228 12.39 -23.62 20.19
C VAL A 228 13.74 -24.24 19.83
N VAL A 229 14.82 -23.44 19.88
CA VAL A 229 16.22 -23.91 19.79
C VAL A 229 17.12 -23.10 20.72
#